data_AF-A0A377ZEX1-F1
#
_entry.id   AF-A0A377ZEX1-F1
#
_cell.length_a   1.000
_cell.length_b   1.000
_cell.length_c   1.000
_cell.angle_alpha   90.00
_cell.angle_beta   90.00
_cell.angle_gamma   90.00
#
_symmetry.space_group_name_H-M   'P 1'
#
loop_
_entity.id
_entity.type
_entity.pdbx_description
1 polymer ?
#
loop_
_entity_poly.entity_id
_entity_poly.type
_entity_poly.pdbx_seq_one_letter_code
_entity_poly.pdbx_strand_id
1 'polypeptide(L)'
;MHYEQLSGPRLPATRMKSSAVWSMLQTTLNGMIFLMLGEQLPRMLRTLPAVASQAGVSSPWYLLLYAVAITLALGLMRFAWVWLSMKLTIFRRKRRGKAITVRPRFSILAVMALAGVKGSVTLAGILTLPVVLADGSPFPGRELLIFLSMAVILMSLVVAAIGLPFMTRYLADDLPHDTGKDDIGAVMTEVAINRLNALLDEPVEDPSEQALRADAGNMLLETYQRRLHYNDNDEGQDVGLELAKRARLEKYMQREVIIAQRQELFRLRRAHNISDITFYEVLREIDLKEESLR
;
A
#
# COMPACT_ATOMS: atom_id res chain seq x y z
N MET A 1 -6.62 1.86 24.28
CA MET A 1 -5.53 1.46 25.19
C MET A 1 -4.74 0.37 24.47
N HIS A 2 -3.77 0.58 23.58
CA HIS A 2 -2.60 1.46 23.49
C HIS A 2 -1.48 1.18 24.50
N TYR A 3 -0.98 -0.06 24.48
CA TYR A 3 0.23 -0.50 25.19
C TYR A 3 1.45 -0.74 24.27
N GLU A 4 1.36 -0.46 22.97
CA GLU A 4 2.46 -0.73 22.02
C GLU A 4 3.44 0.44 21.79
N GLN A 5 3.24 1.60 22.41
CA GLN A 5 4.03 2.81 22.09
C GLN A 5 5.21 3.11 23.04
N LEU A 6 5.52 2.24 24.01
CA LEU A 6 6.59 2.50 25.01
C LEU A 6 7.81 1.58 24.92
N SER A 7 7.91 0.70 23.91
CA SER A 7 9.21 0.09 23.61
C SER A 7 9.98 1.03 22.69
N GLY A 8 11.14 1.54 23.12
CA GLY A 8 12.07 2.33 22.32
C GLY A 8 12.36 1.70 20.94
N PRO A 9 12.97 2.45 20.00
CA PRO A 9 12.96 2.12 18.57
C PRO A 9 13.44 0.69 18.34
N ARG A 10 12.47 -0.21 18.12
CA ARG A 10 12.75 -1.60 17.72
C ARG A 10 13.64 -1.50 16.49
N LEU A 11 14.77 -2.19 16.51
CA LEU A 11 15.73 -2.22 15.41
C LEU A 11 14.98 -2.30 14.07
N PRO A 12 15.26 -1.42 13.09
CA PRO A 12 14.52 -1.33 11.83
C PRO A 12 14.34 -2.71 11.14
N ALA A 13 15.37 -3.54 11.23
CA ALA A 13 15.38 -4.91 10.72
C ALA A 13 14.26 -5.80 11.31
N THR A 14 13.91 -5.67 12.59
CA THR A 14 12.86 -6.47 13.23
C THR A 14 11.46 -6.02 12.82
N ARG A 15 11.25 -4.70 12.62
CA ARG A 15 9.97 -4.15 12.15
C ARG A 15 9.69 -4.54 10.70
N MET A 16 10.70 -4.44 9.83
CA MET A 16 10.58 -4.85 8.43
C MET A 16 10.29 -6.35 8.30
N LYS A 17 11.01 -7.18 9.06
CA LYS A 17 10.80 -8.65 9.07
C LYS A 17 9.40 -9.03 9.57
N SER A 18 8.92 -8.42 10.66
CA SER A 18 7.59 -8.73 11.21
C SER A 18 6.46 -8.34 10.25
N SER A 19 6.54 -7.16 9.61
CA SER A 19 5.55 -6.73 8.63
C SER A 19 5.52 -7.65 7.40
N ALA A 20 6.69 -8.09 6.93
CA ALA A 20 6.80 -9.02 5.81
C ALA A 20 6.17 -10.38 6.13
N VAL A 21 6.46 -10.94 7.31
CA VAL A 21 5.87 -12.22 7.76
C VAL A 21 4.36 -12.13 7.89
N TRP A 22 3.84 -11.06 8.52
CA TRP A 22 2.39 -10.88 8.66
C TRP A 22 1.70 -10.72 7.29
N SER A 23 2.34 -9.98 6.37
CA SER A 23 1.83 -9.79 5.01
C SER A 23 1.82 -11.10 4.23
N MET A 24 2.88 -11.91 4.35
CA MET A 24 2.94 -13.23 3.75
C MET A 24 1.83 -14.14 4.31
N LEU A 25 1.68 -14.22 5.63
CA LEU A 25 0.64 -15.01 6.28
C LEU A 25 -0.76 -14.60 5.80
N GLN A 26 -1.05 -13.29 5.81
CA GLN A 26 -2.35 -12.77 5.36
C GLN A 26 -2.58 -13.07 3.87
N THR A 27 -1.56 -12.97 3.03
CA THR A 27 -1.66 -13.26 1.60
C THR A 27 -1.93 -14.74 1.35
N THR A 28 -1.18 -15.63 2.02
CA THR A 28 -1.35 -17.08 1.92
C THR A 28 -2.73 -17.53 2.42
N LEU A 29 -3.17 -17.04 3.59
CA LEU A 29 -4.49 -17.40 4.15
C LEU A 29 -5.64 -16.92 3.26
N ASN A 30 -5.59 -15.68 2.77
CA ASN A 30 -6.60 -15.20 1.84
C ASN A 30 -6.57 -15.99 0.51
N GLY A 31 -5.38 -16.32 0.01
CA GLY A 31 -5.21 -17.16 -1.17
C GLY A 31 -5.85 -18.55 -1.00
N MET A 32 -5.67 -19.19 0.16
CA MET A 32 -6.27 -20.48 0.48
C MET A 32 -7.80 -20.41 0.49
N ILE A 33 -8.38 -19.35 1.06
CA ILE A 33 -9.84 -19.13 1.07
C ILE A 33 -10.38 -18.98 -0.36
N PHE A 34 -9.69 -18.24 -1.23
CA PHE A 34 -10.08 -18.13 -2.64
C PHE A 34 -9.95 -19.44 -3.40
N LEU A 35 -8.92 -20.24 -3.10
CA LEU A 35 -8.73 -21.56 -3.70
C LEU A 35 -9.87 -22.51 -3.29
N MET A 36 -10.27 -22.50 -2.00
CA MET A 36 -11.43 -23.24 -1.52
C MET A 36 -12.73 -22.79 -2.19
N LEU A 37 -12.94 -21.48 -2.32
CA LEU A 37 -14.10 -20.93 -3.03
C LEU A 37 -14.12 -21.37 -4.50
N GLY A 38 -12.94 -21.39 -5.15
CA GLY A 38 -12.76 -21.88 -6.51
C GLY A 38 -13.09 -23.37 -6.68
N GLU A 39 -12.71 -24.22 -5.73
CA GLU A 39 -13.07 -25.65 -5.74
C GLU A 39 -14.58 -25.87 -5.53
N GLN A 40 -15.21 -25.07 -4.68
CA GLN A 40 -16.64 -25.21 -4.37
C GLN A 40 -17.54 -24.71 -5.51
N LEU A 41 -17.03 -23.81 -6.37
CA LEU A 41 -17.81 -23.17 -7.43
C LEU A 41 -18.43 -24.17 -8.43
N PRO A 42 -17.71 -25.11 -9.07
CA PRO A 42 -18.30 -26.06 -10.00
C PRO A 42 -19.35 -26.97 -9.36
N ARG A 43 -19.15 -27.33 -8.08
CA ARG A 43 -20.11 -28.15 -7.32
C ARG A 43 -21.42 -27.40 -7.11
N MET A 44 -21.34 -26.13 -6.70
CA MET A 44 -22.49 -25.25 -6.51
C MET A 44 -23.23 -24.96 -7.82
N LEU A 45 -22.50 -24.79 -8.93
CA LEU A 45 -23.10 -24.60 -10.25
C LEU A 45 -23.90 -25.82 -10.74
N ARG A 46 -23.55 -27.03 -10.29
CA ARG A 46 -24.26 -28.27 -10.63
C ARG A 46 -25.51 -28.49 -9.77
N THR A 47 -25.53 -28.01 -8.53
CA THR A 47 -26.69 -28.12 -7.62
C THR A 47 -27.72 -27.01 -7.82
N LEU A 48 -27.37 -25.93 -8.54
CA LEU A 48 -28.23 -24.81 -8.91
C LEU A 48 -29.66 -25.18 -9.38
N PRO A 49 -29.85 -26.12 -10.33
CA PRO A 49 -31.19 -26.46 -10.81
C PRO A 49 -32.06 -27.11 -9.72
N ALA A 50 -31.45 -27.87 -8.81
CA ALA A 50 -32.12 -28.51 -7.70
C ALA A 50 -32.46 -27.52 -6.55
N VAL A 51 -31.62 -26.51 -6.36
CA VAL A 51 -31.87 -25.43 -5.37
C VAL A 51 -32.93 -24.45 -5.89
N ALA A 52 -32.93 -24.14 -7.19
CA ALA A 52 -33.92 -23.26 -7.82
C ALA A 52 -35.34 -23.86 -7.77
N SER A 53 -35.47 -25.18 -7.99
CA SER A 53 -36.75 -25.88 -7.93
C SER A 53 -37.30 -25.97 -6.49
N GLN A 54 -36.44 -26.16 -5.48
CA GLN A 54 -36.85 -26.15 -4.07
C GLN A 54 -37.27 -24.77 -3.57
N ALA A 55 -36.71 -23.69 -4.14
CA ALA A 55 -37.06 -22.31 -3.79
C ALA A 55 -38.32 -21.78 -4.53
N GLY A 56 -38.97 -22.59 -5.37
CA GLY A 56 -40.16 -22.19 -6.13
C GLY A 56 -39.87 -21.25 -7.31
N VAL A 57 -38.60 -21.15 -7.75
CA VAL A 57 -38.18 -20.22 -8.81
C VAL A 57 -38.07 -21.00 -10.13
N SER A 58 -38.97 -20.71 -11.07
CA SER A 58 -39.14 -21.49 -12.30
C SER A 58 -37.99 -21.44 -13.30
N SER A 59 -36.98 -20.56 -13.12
CA SER A 59 -35.82 -20.46 -14.02
C SER A 59 -34.53 -20.06 -13.29
N PRO A 60 -33.39 -20.76 -13.56
CA PRO A 60 -32.06 -20.41 -13.00
C PRO A 60 -31.62 -18.96 -13.26
N TRP A 61 -32.20 -18.31 -14.27
CA TRP A 61 -31.90 -16.92 -14.62
C TRP A 61 -32.28 -15.92 -13.51
N TYR A 62 -33.35 -16.18 -12.75
CA TYR A 62 -33.77 -15.30 -11.66
C TYR A 62 -32.78 -15.33 -10.48
N LEU A 63 -32.15 -16.46 -10.18
CA LEU A 63 -31.10 -16.51 -9.16
C LEU A 63 -29.91 -15.63 -9.51
N LEU A 64 -29.51 -15.62 -10.79
CA LEU A 64 -28.42 -14.77 -11.28
C LEU A 64 -28.81 -13.28 -11.17
N LEU A 65 -30.07 -12.95 -11.48
CA LEU A 65 -30.60 -11.59 -11.30
C LEU A 65 -30.57 -11.17 -9.82
N TYR A 66 -30.95 -12.04 -8.89
CA TYR A 66 -30.84 -11.76 -7.45
C TYR A 66 -29.39 -11.54 -7.01
N ALA A 67 -28.46 -12.36 -7.47
CA ALA A 67 -27.03 -12.18 -7.17
C ALA A 67 -26.54 -10.80 -7.66
N VAL A 68 -26.87 -10.42 -8.90
CA VAL A 68 -26.52 -9.12 -9.47
C VAL A 68 -27.14 -7.97 -8.69
N ALA A 69 -28.43 -8.07 -8.37
CA ALA A 69 -29.13 -7.04 -7.60
C ALA A 69 -28.53 -6.85 -6.21
N ILE A 70 -28.18 -7.94 -5.52
CA ILE A 70 -27.56 -7.89 -4.19
C ILE A 70 -26.15 -7.32 -4.26
N THR A 71 -25.33 -7.72 -5.25
CA THR A 71 -24.00 -7.13 -5.44
C THR A 71 -24.10 -5.62 -5.68
N LEU A 72 -25.06 -5.19 -6.50
CA LEU A 72 -25.29 -3.78 -6.77
C LEU A 72 -25.77 -3.03 -5.52
N ALA A 73 -26.71 -3.59 -4.77
CA ALA A 73 -27.21 -3.01 -3.52
C ALA A 73 -26.11 -2.88 -2.46
N LEU A 74 -25.29 -3.93 -2.25
CA LEU A 74 -24.15 -3.90 -1.33
C LEU A 74 -23.08 -2.91 -1.78
N GLY A 75 -22.82 -2.85 -3.10
CA GLY A 75 -21.91 -1.87 -3.68
C GLY A 75 -22.36 -0.43 -3.44
N LEU A 76 -23.63 -0.14 -3.67
CA LEU A 76 -24.23 1.18 -3.42
C LEU A 76 -24.26 1.53 -1.93
N MET A 77 -24.64 0.59 -1.07
CA MET A 77 -24.62 0.79 0.39
C MET A 77 -23.21 1.11 0.89
N ARG A 78 -22.22 0.39 0.38
CA ARG A 78 -20.81 0.65 0.67
C ARG A 78 -20.38 2.04 0.19
N PHE A 79 -20.73 2.40 -1.04
CA PHE A 79 -20.44 3.73 -1.59
C PHE A 79 -21.06 4.84 -0.74
N ALA A 80 -22.33 4.68 -0.35
CA ALA A 80 -23.03 5.61 0.53
C ALA A 80 -22.34 5.73 1.90
N TRP A 81 -21.88 4.61 2.48
CA TRP A 81 -21.17 4.62 3.76
C TRP A 81 -19.83 5.38 3.68
N VAL A 82 -19.03 5.15 2.64
CA VAL A 82 -17.76 5.89 2.46
C VAL A 82 -18.05 7.37 2.24
N TRP A 83 -19.07 7.70 1.45
CA TRP A 83 -19.48 9.08 1.21
C TRP A 83 -19.91 9.79 2.51
N LEU A 84 -20.68 9.11 3.36
CA LEU A 84 -21.10 9.61 4.66
C LEU A 84 -19.92 9.80 5.62
N SER A 85 -19.04 8.81 5.74
CA SER A 85 -17.83 8.86 6.57
C SER A 85 -16.94 10.06 6.20
N MET A 86 -16.83 10.32 4.90
CA MET A 86 -16.11 11.48 4.39
C MET A 86 -16.79 12.80 4.75
N LYS A 87 -18.10 12.94 4.52
CA LYS A 87 -18.86 14.14 4.90
C LYS A 87 -18.71 14.43 6.40
N LEU A 88 -18.76 13.40 7.24
CA LEU A 88 -18.53 13.50 8.68
C LEU A 88 -17.10 13.93 9.03
N THR A 89 -16.10 13.40 8.32
CA THR A 89 -14.68 13.76 8.53
C THR A 89 -14.42 15.22 8.17
N ILE A 90 -14.96 15.69 7.04
CA ILE A 90 -14.86 17.09 6.59
C ILE A 90 -15.59 18.00 7.57
N PHE A 91 -16.79 17.63 8.01
CA PHE A 91 -17.56 18.40 8.99
C PHE A 91 -16.83 18.52 10.33
N ARG A 92 -16.25 17.43 10.82
CA ARG A 92 -15.42 17.42 12.05
C ARG A 92 -14.15 18.26 11.90
N ARG A 93 -13.48 18.24 10.74
CA ARG A 93 -12.29 19.06 10.47
C ARG A 93 -12.62 20.54 10.32
N LYS A 94 -13.74 20.89 9.66
CA LYS A 94 -14.23 22.28 9.55
C LYS A 94 -14.57 22.87 10.92
N ARG A 95 -15.17 22.09 11.83
CA ARG A 95 -15.37 22.50 13.23
C ARG A 95 -14.07 22.72 14.02
N ARG A 96 -12.95 22.12 13.60
CA ARG A 96 -11.63 22.25 14.25
C ARG A 96 -10.76 23.37 13.65
N GLY A 97 -11.31 24.24 12.79
CA GLY A 97 -10.62 25.43 12.28
C GLY A 97 -9.46 25.16 11.32
N LYS A 98 -9.23 23.91 10.88
CA LYS A 98 -8.20 23.59 9.89
C LYS A 98 -8.73 23.89 8.48
N ALA A 99 -8.09 24.81 7.76
CA ALA A 99 -8.38 25.07 6.36
C ALA A 99 -8.12 23.79 5.54
N ILE A 100 -9.09 23.39 4.72
CA ILE A 100 -8.99 22.19 3.88
C ILE A 100 -8.83 22.66 2.43
N THR A 101 -7.65 22.48 1.87
CA THR A 101 -7.36 22.57 0.42
C THR A 101 -7.48 21.22 -0.29
N VAL A 102 -7.78 20.13 0.42
CA VAL A 102 -7.97 18.82 -0.20
C VAL A 102 -9.41 18.70 -0.69
N ARG A 103 -9.65 18.96 -1.98
CA ARG A 103 -10.92 18.64 -2.63
C ARG A 103 -11.06 17.12 -2.69
N PRO A 104 -12.05 16.53 -2.02
CA PRO A 104 -12.26 15.09 -2.07
C PRO A 104 -12.82 14.71 -3.45
N ARG A 105 -11.96 14.20 -4.33
CA ARG A 105 -12.37 13.81 -5.68
C ARG A 105 -13.08 12.45 -5.63
N PHE A 106 -14.21 12.33 -6.34
CA PHE A 106 -15.03 11.12 -6.43
C PHE A 106 -14.22 9.85 -6.76
N SER A 107 -13.10 10.00 -7.46
CA SER A 107 -12.19 8.90 -7.81
C SER A 107 -11.53 8.27 -6.58
N ILE A 108 -11.09 9.05 -5.58
CA ILE A 108 -10.54 8.52 -4.31
C ILE A 108 -11.63 7.79 -3.52
N LEU A 109 -12.85 8.34 -3.55
CA LEU A 109 -14.01 7.75 -2.91
C LEU A 109 -14.36 6.39 -3.53
N ALA A 110 -14.34 6.32 -4.86
CA ALA A 110 -14.57 5.10 -5.60
C ALA A 110 -13.44 4.09 -5.32
N VAL A 111 -12.17 4.50 -5.33
CA VAL A 111 -11.04 3.62 -4.97
C VAL A 111 -11.20 3.08 -3.54
N MET A 112 -11.53 3.90 -2.55
CA MET A 112 -11.77 3.42 -1.17
C MET A 112 -12.96 2.45 -1.07
N ALA A 113 -14.03 2.70 -1.83
CA ALA A 113 -15.17 1.80 -1.90
C ALA A 113 -14.79 0.47 -2.57
N LEU A 114 -13.99 0.50 -3.63
CA LEU A 114 -13.54 -0.68 -4.39
C LEU A 114 -12.37 -1.43 -3.74
N ALA A 115 -11.55 -0.79 -2.89
CA ALA A 115 -10.30 -1.37 -2.38
C ALA A 115 -10.49 -2.45 -1.31
N GLY A 116 -11.65 -2.53 -0.66
CA GLY A 116 -11.85 -3.53 0.41
C GLY A 116 -12.65 -4.74 -0.07
N VAL A 117 -12.28 -5.31 -1.21
CA VAL A 117 -12.80 -6.62 -1.63
C VAL A 117 -12.08 -7.70 -0.82
N LYS A 118 -12.64 -8.02 0.35
CA LYS A 118 -12.23 -9.16 1.17
C LYS A 118 -13.46 -10.02 1.42
N GLY A 119 -13.70 -10.99 0.52
CA GLY A 119 -14.81 -11.94 0.64
C GLY A 119 -14.60 -13.02 1.69
N SER A 120 -13.42 -13.07 2.33
CA SER A 120 -13.07 -14.09 3.32
C SER A 120 -13.94 -14.07 4.57
N VAL A 121 -14.31 -12.89 5.06
CA VAL A 121 -15.19 -12.74 6.23
C VAL A 121 -16.61 -13.23 5.91
N THR A 122 -17.13 -12.87 4.74
CA THR A 122 -18.45 -13.32 4.26
C THR A 122 -18.47 -14.84 4.08
N LEU A 123 -17.42 -15.43 3.51
CA LEU A 123 -17.32 -16.88 3.34
C LEU A 123 -17.24 -17.62 4.69
N ALA A 124 -16.45 -17.13 5.64
CA ALA A 124 -16.38 -17.72 6.97
C ALA A 124 -17.74 -17.69 7.68
N GLY A 125 -18.46 -16.57 7.57
CA GLY A 125 -19.80 -16.42 8.14
C GLY A 125 -20.81 -17.40 7.54
N ILE A 126 -20.84 -17.54 6.22
CA ILE A 126 -21.82 -18.43 5.57
C ILE A 126 -21.52 -19.92 5.81
N LEU A 127 -20.24 -20.29 5.91
CA LEU A 127 -19.84 -21.67 6.20
C LEU A 127 -20.11 -22.08 7.66
N THR A 128 -20.27 -21.11 8.56
CA THR A 128 -20.63 -21.33 9.96
C THR A 128 -22.13 -21.64 10.12
N LEU A 129 -22.95 -21.45 9.08
CA LEU A 129 -24.37 -21.81 9.14
C LEU A 129 -24.53 -23.31 9.45
N PRO A 130 -25.28 -23.65 10.51
CA PRO A 130 -25.43 -25.03 10.95
C PRO A 130 -26.14 -25.86 9.89
N VAL A 131 -25.77 -27.14 9.79
CA VAL A 131 -26.38 -28.07 8.84
C VAL A 131 -27.81 -28.43 9.28
N VAL A 132 -28.03 -28.50 10.59
CA VAL A 132 -29.29 -28.85 11.25
C VAL A 132 -29.67 -27.80 12.29
N LEU A 133 -30.96 -27.52 12.42
CA LEU A 133 -31.51 -26.70 13.50
C LEU A 133 -31.52 -27.48 14.82
N ALA A 134 -31.78 -26.78 15.93
CA ALA A 134 -31.88 -27.38 17.25
C ALA A 134 -33.01 -28.44 17.38
N ASP A 135 -33.95 -28.43 16.44
CA ASP A 135 -35.05 -29.40 16.32
C ASP A 135 -34.70 -30.63 15.43
N GLY A 136 -33.46 -30.69 14.92
CA GLY A 136 -33.00 -31.76 14.03
C GLY A 136 -33.41 -31.61 12.56
N SER A 137 -34.16 -30.56 12.20
CA SER A 137 -34.53 -30.28 10.81
C SER A 137 -33.36 -29.67 10.02
N PRO A 138 -33.23 -29.94 8.70
CA PRO A 138 -32.18 -29.34 7.89
C PRO A 138 -32.38 -27.83 7.75
N PHE A 139 -31.28 -27.06 7.72
CA PHE A 139 -31.36 -25.60 7.62
C PHE A 139 -32.01 -25.15 6.29
N PRO A 140 -33.11 -24.38 6.34
CA PRO A 140 -33.84 -24.01 5.14
C PRO A 140 -33.00 -23.08 4.27
N GLY A 141 -32.81 -23.47 2.99
CA GLY A 141 -32.15 -22.62 2.01
C GLY A 141 -30.66 -22.35 2.26
N ARG A 142 -29.96 -23.16 3.07
CA ARG A 142 -28.52 -23.02 3.33
C ARG A 142 -27.71 -22.96 2.04
N GLU A 143 -27.93 -23.92 1.14
CA GLU A 143 -27.22 -24.02 -0.14
C GLU A 143 -27.50 -22.81 -1.04
N LEU A 144 -28.72 -22.24 -0.98
CA LEU A 144 -29.08 -21.01 -1.70
C LEU A 144 -28.28 -19.81 -1.18
N LEU A 145 -28.16 -19.65 0.15
CA LEU A 145 -27.42 -18.55 0.76
C LEU A 145 -25.90 -18.67 0.50
N ILE A 146 -25.36 -19.89 0.51
CA ILE A 146 -23.96 -20.15 0.15
C ILE A 146 -23.71 -19.78 -1.30
N PHE A 147 -24.58 -20.23 -2.22
CA PHE A 147 -24.48 -19.89 -3.63
C PHE A 147 -24.52 -18.37 -3.85
N LEU A 148 -25.49 -17.69 -3.25
CA LEU A 148 -25.66 -16.25 -3.38
C LEU A 148 -24.46 -15.48 -2.84
N SER A 149 -23.94 -15.89 -1.68
CA SER A 149 -22.74 -15.30 -1.09
C SER A 149 -21.52 -15.47 -1.99
N MET A 150 -21.30 -16.67 -2.54
CA MET A 150 -20.22 -16.92 -3.50
C MET A 150 -20.35 -16.09 -4.77
N ALA A 151 -21.55 -16.04 -5.35
CA ALA A 151 -21.82 -15.25 -6.56
C ALA A 151 -21.56 -13.76 -6.33
N VAL A 152 -22.00 -13.24 -5.18
CA VAL A 152 -21.76 -11.84 -4.79
C VAL A 152 -20.27 -11.56 -4.60
N ILE A 153 -19.53 -12.45 -3.93
CA ILE A 153 -18.08 -12.33 -3.75
C ILE A 153 -17.37 -12.28 -5.10
N LEU A 154 -17.66 -13.23 -6.00
CA LEU A 154 -17.02 -13.30 -7.32
C LEU A 154 -17.33 -12.08 -8.18
N MET A 155 -18.60 -11.68 -8.25
CA MET A 155 -19.00 -10.50 -9.00
C MET A 155 -18.32 -9.25 -8.45
N SER A 156 -18.20 -9.12 -7.12
CA SER A 156 -17.48 -7.99 -6.50
C SER A 156 -15.99 -7.98 -6.83
N LEU A 157 -15.34 -9.15 -6.91
CA LEU A 157 -13.94 -9.27 -7.32
C LEU A 157 -13.74 -8.87 -8.77
N VAL A 158 -14.62 -9.32 -9.67
CA VAL A 158 -14.56 -8.94 -11.09
C VAL A 158 -14.73 -7.43 -11.26
N VAL A 159 -15.74 -6.85 -10.59
CA VAL A 159 -15.98 -5.41 -10.61
C VAL A 159 -14.76 -4.64 -10.06
N ALA A 160 -14.11 -5.13 -9.00
CA ALA A 160 -12.92 -4.47 -8.46
C ALA A 160 -11.68 -4.66 -9.32
N ALA A 161 -11.44 -5.86 -9.86
CA ALA A 161 -10.31 -6.16 -10.72
C ALA A 161 -10.30 -5.31 -12.00
N ILE A 162 -11.49 -5.01 -12.54
CA ILE A 162 -11.64 -4.14 -13.71
C ILE A 162 -11.75 -2.66 -13.30
N GLY A 163 -12.50 -2.38 -12.23
CA GLY A 163 -12.78 -1.02 -11.77
C GLY A 163 -11.56 -0.30 -11.20
N LEU A 164 -10.69 -1.00 -10.46
CA LEU A 164 -9.46 -0.42 -9.89
C LEU A 164 -8.49 0.11 -10.95
N PRO A 165 -8.01 -0.68 -11.94
CA PRO A 165 -7.06 -0.18 -12.93
C PRO A 165 -7.63 0.93 -13.80
N PHE A 166 -8.93 0.89 -14.09
CA PHE A 166 -9.59 1.99 -14.80
C PHE A 166 -9.56 3.26 -13.95
N MET A 167 -9.93 3.18 -12.67
CA MET A 167 -9.97 4.34 -11.77
C MET A 167 -8.59 4.90 -11.46
N THR A 168 -7.58 4.04 -11.27
CA THR A 168 -6.21 4.47 -10.95
C THR A 168 -5.53 5.11 -12.14
N ARG A 169 -5.86 4.72 -13.38
CA ARG A 169 -5.37 5.41 -14.59
C ARG A 169 -5.82 6.87 -14.65
N TYR A 170 -7.05 7.17 -14.24
CA TYR A 170 -7.53 8.55 -14.11
C TYR A 170 -6.99 9.27 -12.87
N LEU A 171 -6.39 8.55 -11.92
CA LEU A 171 -5.83 9.10 -10.68
C LEU A 171 -4.34 9.43 -10.80
N ALA A 172 -3.59 8.65 -11.59
CA ALA A 172 -2.14 8.79 -11.74
C ALA A 172 -1.72 10.16 -12.31
N ASP A 173 -2.55 10.76 -13.17
CA ASP A 173 -2.29 12.08 -13.76
C ASP A 173 -2.66 13.25 -12.83
N ASP A 174 -3.32 13.00 -11.69
CA ASP A 174 -4.08 14.02 -10.97
C ASP A 174 -4.03 13.88 -9.44
N LEU A 175 -3.11 13.05 -8.91
CA LEU A 175 -2.81 12.99 -7.48
C LEU A 175 -2.15 14.31 -7.06
N PRO A 176 -2.69 15.05 -6.08
CA PRO A 176 -1.91 16.05 -5.37
C PRO A 176 -0.67 15.34 -4.82
N HIS A 177 0.51 15.92 -5.01
CA HIS A 177 1.69 15.53 -4.24
C HIS A 177 1.27 15.53 -2.76
N ASP A 178 1.62 14.47 -2.04
CA ASP A 178 1.27 14.26 -0.63
C ASP A 178 2.09 15.26 0.21
N THR A 179 1.72 16.55 0.16
CA THR A 179 2.45 17.65 0.82
C THR A 179 2.63 17.42 2.32
N GLY A 180 1.79 16.58 2.94
CA GLY A 180 1.94 16.19 4.34
C GLY A 180 3.13 15.27 4.63
N LYS A 181 3.65 14.53 3.64
CA LYS A 181 4.93 13.80 3.79
C LYS A 181 6.12 14.73 3.66
N ASP A 182 6.00 15.75 2.82
CA ASP A 182 7.06 16.72 2.60
C ASP A 182 7.24 17.59 3.85
N ASP A 183 6.15 18.04 4.49
CA ASP A 183 6.18 18.74 5.79
C ASP A 183 6.90 17.91 6.88
N ILE A 184 6.61 16.61 6.98
CA ILE A 184 7.27 15.73 7.95
C ILE A 184 8.75 15.51 7.58
N GLY A 185 9.06 15.40 6.30
CA GLY A 185 10.43 15.27 5.80
C GLY A 185 11.29 16.48 6.12
N ALA A 186 10.73 17.68 5.98
CA ALA A 186 11.40 18.93 6.31
C ALA A 186 11.72 19.01 7.81
N VAL A 187 10.73 18.76 8.67
CA VAL A 187 10.92 18.74 10.13
C VAL A 187 11.96 17.70 10.56
N MET A 188 11.92 16.49 9.98
CA MET A 188 12.90 15.45 10.28
C MET A 188 14.32 15.84 9.83
N THR A 189 14.44 16.55 8.70
CA THR A 189 15.72 17.04 8.16
C THR A 189 16.29 18.14 9.03
N GLU A 190 15.46 19.07 9.49
CA GLU A 190 15.85 20.15 10.40
C GLU A 190 16.36 19.60 11.74
N VAL A 191 15.69 18.59 12.31
CA VAL A 191 16.17 17.89 13.51
C VAL A 191 17.52 17.20 13.28
N ALA A 192 17.72 16.60 12.10
CA ALA A 192 19.00 15.98 11.75
C ALA A 192 20.13 17.01 11.63
N ILE A 193 19.87 18.16 10.99
CA ILE A 193 20.83 19.28 10.88
C ILE A 193 21.20 19.80 12.27
N ASN A 194 20.20 20.05 13.13
CA ASN A 194 20.44 20.52 14.50
C ASN A 194 21.27 19.52 15.31
N ARG A 195 21.01 18.22 15.17
CA ARG A 195 21.81 17.20 15.85
C ARG A 195 23.24 17.13 15.30
N LEU A 196 23.42 17.32 13.99
CA LEU A 196 24.72 17.32 13.35
C LEU A 196 25.55 18.54 13.75
N ASN A 197 24.95 19.73 13.81
CA ASN A 197 25.60 20.94 14.36
C ASN A 197 26.04 20.72 15.83
N ALA A 198 25.17 20.14 16.66
CA ALA A 198 25.53 19.83 18.04
C ALA A 198 26.68 18.81 18.18
N LEU A 199 26.87 17.91 17.19
CA LEU A 199 28.01 16.99 17.15
C LEU A 199 29.30 17.64 16.63
N LEU A 200 29.17 18.67 15.80
CA LEU A 200 30.29 19.48 15.30
C LEU A 200 30.83 20.44 16.37
N ASP A 201 29.95 20.96 17.23
CA ASP A 201 30.30 21.85 18.34
C ASP A 201 30.85 21.10 19.58
N GLU A 202 30.82 19.77 19.59
CA GLU A 202 31.33 18.96 20.70
C GLU A 202 32.87 19.03 20.72
N PRO A 203 33.50 19.41 21.85
CA PRO A 203 34.94 19.57 21.92
C PRO A 203 35.65 18.22 21.82
N VAL A 204 36.69 18.16 20.99
CA VAL A 204 37.46 16.95 20.70
C VAL A 204 38.89 17.20 21.12
N GLU A 205 39.47 16.28 21.88
CA GLU A 205 40.82 16.41 22.42
C GLU A 205 41.92 16.35 21.34
N ASP A 206 41.66 15.67 20.22
CA ASP A 206 42.59 15.53 19.10
C ASP A 206 42.31 16.54 17.96
N PRO A 207 43.24 17.47 17.66
CA PRO A 207 43.11 18.43 16.57
C PRO A 207 42.95 17.80 15.18
N SER A 208 43.52 16.61 14.96
CA SER A 208 43.42 15.89 13.69
C SER A 208 42.02 15.29 13.49
N GLU A 209 41.44 14.77 14.58
CA GLU A 209 40.08 14.26 14.60
C GLU A 209 39.04 15.38 14.50
N GLN A 210 39.36 16.58 15.01
CA GLN A 210 38.51 17.77 14.86
C GLN A 210 38.40 18.22 13.39
N ALA A 211 39.51 18.20 12.64
CA ALA A 211 39.50 18.54 11.21
C ALA A 211 38.71 17.52 10.37
N LEU A 212 38.90 16.22 10.63
CA LEU A 212 38.15 15.13 9.97
C LEU A 212 36.65 15.18 10.28
N ARG A 213 36.29 15.49 11.53
CA ARG A 213 34.90 15.65 11.97
C ARG A 213 34.23 16.86 11.30
N ALA A 214 34.94 17.98 11.18
CA ALA A 214 34.45 19.17 10.50
C ALA A 214 34.20 18.90 9.01
N ASP A 215 35.13 18.22 8.32
CA ASP A 215 34.99 17.88 6.91
C ASP A 215 33.80 16.92 6.66
N ALA A 216 33.75 15.80 7.39
CA ALA A 216 32.66 14.83 7.28
C ALA A 216 31.30 15.43 7.66
N GLY A 217 31.25 16.27 8.70
CA GLY A 217 30.04 16.95 9.13
C GLY A 217 29.55 17.98 8.13
N ASN A 218 30.44 18.76 7.50
CA ASN A 218 30.08 19.71 6.45
C ASN A 218 29.52 19.01 5.20
N MET A 219 30.11 17.88 4.79
CA MET A 219 29.60 17.07 3.68
C MET A 219 28.18 16.53 3.96
N LEU A 220 27.93 16.08 5.19
CA LEU A 220 26.61 15.64 5.63
C LEU A 220 25.61 16.80 5.72
N LEU A 221 26.04 17.96 6.24
CA LEU A 221 25.22 19.17 6.31
C LEU A 221 24.78 19.62 4.92
N GLU A 222 25.70 19.66 3.94
CA GLU A 222 25.37 20.01 2.57
C GLU A 222 24.31 19.06 1.99
N THR A 223 24.44 17.77 2.28
CA THR A 223 23.47 16.75 1.83
C THR A 223 22.08 16.97 2.43
N TYR A 224 21.98 17.26 3.73
CA TYR A 224 20.69 17.51 4.40
C TYR A 224 20.10 18.88 4.02
N GLN A 225 20.91 19.92 3.89
CA GLN A 225 20.48 21.24 3.44
C GLN A 225 19.95 21.19 2.00
N ARG A 226 20.62 20.45 1.11
CA ARG A 226 20.14 20.24 -0.26
C ARG A 226 18.78 19.55 -0.29
N ARG A 227 18.50 18.63 0.63
CA ARG A 227 17.18 18.00 0.80
C ARG A 227 16.13 18.96 1.35
N LEU A 228 16.49 19.84 2.27
CA LEU A 228 15.58 20.85 2.81
C LEU A 228 15.19 21.87 1.73
N HIS A 229 16.17 22.39 0.98
CA HIS A 229 15.93 23.29 -0.17
C HIS A 229 15.13 22.63 -1.31
N TYR A 230 15.16 21.30 -1.41
CA TYR A 230 14.31 20.57 -2.35
C TYR A 230 12.85 20.55 -1.90
N ASN A 231 12.59 20.50 -0.60
CA ASN A 231 11.25 20.37 -0.01
C ASN A 231 10.51 21.70 0.19
N ASP A 232 11.24 22.80 0.37
CA ASP A 232 10.68 24.12 0.75
C ASP A 232 10.17 24.97 -0.45
N ASN A 233 10.35 24.48 -1.69
CA ASN A 233 10.12 25.28 -2.90
C ASN A 233 8.71 25.16 -3.50
N ASP A 234 7.67 25.36 -2.68
CA ASP A 234 6.28 25.49 -3.18
C ASP A 234 5.82 26.96 -3.33
N GLU A 235 6.67 27.96 -3.03
CA GLU A 235 6.29 29.40 -3.10
C GLU A 235 6.94 30.23 -4.23
N GLY A 236 7.73 29.64 -5.15
CA GLY A 236 8.40 30.38 -6.23
C GLY A 236 8.23 29.77 -7.62
N GLN A 237 7.25 30.25 -8.40
CA GLN A 237 6.78 29.64 -9.66
C GLN A 237 7.82 29.52 -10.81
N ASP A 238 9.00 30.14 -10.71
CA ASP A 238 10.03 30.06 -11.77
C ASP A 238 11.33 29.33 -11.33
N VAL A 239 11.69 29.43 -10.04
CA VAL A 239 12.92 28.84 -9.50
C VAL A 239 12.75 27.34 -9.19
N GLY A 240 11.56 26.93 -8.71
CA GLY A 240 11.27 25.52 -8.41
C GLY A 240 11.30 24.61 -9.64
N LEU A 241 10.97 25.15 -10.83
CA LEU A 241 10.91 24.40 -12.08
C LEU A 241 12.31 24.06 -12.62
N GLU A 242 13.27 24.97 -12.48
CA GLU A 242 14.68 24.69 -12.82
C GLU A 242 15.33 23.71 -11.84
N LEU A 243 15.09 23.84 -10.53
CA LEU A 243 15.65 22.93 -9.54
C LEU A 243 15.05 21.51 -9.66
N ALA A 244 13.74 21.39 -9.89
CA ALA A 244 13.12 20.09 -10.14
C ALA A 244 13.65 19.42 -11.41
N LYS A 245 13.96 20.20 -12.46
CA LYS A 245 14.65 19.69 -13.65
C LYS A 245 16.06 19.19 -13.33
N ARG A 246 16.84 19.95 -12.55
CA ARG A 246 18.18 19.54 -12.10
C ARG A 246 18.16 18.25 -11.29
N ALA A 247 17.21 18.11 -10.36
CA ALA A 247 17.06 16.90 -9.55
C ALA A 247 16.69 15.67 -10.39
N ARG A 248 15.80 15.83 -11.39
CA ARG A 248 15.47 14.75 -12.34
C ARG A 248 16.70 14.34 -13.16
N LEU A 249 17.49 15.31 -13.60
CA LEU A 249 18.75 15.09 -14.32
C LEU A 249 19.78 14.37 -13.43
N GLU A 250 19.94 14.80 -12.17
CA GLU A 250 20.86 14.16 -11.21
C GLU A 250 20.46 12.70 -10.93
N LYS A 251 19.18 12.45 -10.66
CA LYS A 251 18.64 11.09 -10.45
C LYS A 251 18.81 10.21 -11.69
N TYR A 252 18.61 10.78 -12.88
CA TYR A 252 18.88 10.10 -14.14
C TYR A 252 20.36 9.74 -14.30
N MET A 253 21.27 10.70 -14.08
CA MET A 253 22.72 10.47 -14.15
C MET A 253 23.20 9.42 -13.15
N GLN A 254 22.72 9.47 -11.90
CA GLN A 254 23.06 8.48 -10.87
C GLN A 254 22.60 7.07 -11.26
N ARG A 255 21.41 6.95 -11.87
CA ARG A 255 20.91 5.67 -12.37
C ARG A 255 21.78 5.12 -13.51
N GLU A 256 22.19 5.96 -14.46
CA GLU A 256 23.10 5.54 -15.53
C GLU A 256 24.47 5.09 -14.98
N VAL A 257 25.00 5.79 -13.98
CA VAL A 257 26.24 5.40 -13.30
C VAL A 257 26.11 4.03 -12.62
N ILE A 258 25.00 3.77 -11.93
CA ILE A 258 24.73 2.46 -11.30
C ILE A 258 24.63 1.34 -12.34
N ILE A 259 23.95 1.59 -13.46
CA ILE A 259 23.86 0.62 -14.55
C ILE A 259 25.25 0.30 -15.11
N ALA A 260 26.09 1.31 -15.33
CA ALA A 260 27.47 1.13 -15.79
C ALA A 260 28.32 0.34 -14.78
N GLN A 261 28.22 0.65 -13.48
CA GLN A 261 28.90 -0.10 -12.41
C GLN A 261 28.49 -1.58 -12.40
N ARG A 262 27.20 -1.86 -12.55
CA ARG A 262 26.69 -3.24 -12.60
C ARG A 262 27.25 -3.97 -13.83
N GLN A 263 27.20 -3.34 -15.01
CA GLN A 263 27.76 -3.94 -16.23
C GLN A 263 29.24 -4.30 -16.10
N GLU A 264 30.03 -3.42 -15.48
CA GLU A 264 31.46 -3.67 -15.26
C GLU A 264 31.71 -4.78 -14.23
N LEU A 265 30.92 -4.84 -13.16
CA LEU A 265 30.97 -5.93 -12.18
C LEU A 265 30.70 -7.30 -12.85
N PHE A 266 29.70 -7.36 -13.74
CA PHE A 266 29.42 -8.57 -14.53
C PHE A 266 30.52 -8.89 -15.55
N ARG A 267 31.21 -7.88 -16.11
CA ARG A 267 32.38 -8.08 -16.98
C ARG A 267 33.54 -8.70 -16.21
N LEU A 268 33.86 -8.16 -15.03
CA LEU A 268 34.91 -8.67 -14.15
C LEU A 268 34.62 -10.10 -13.69
N ARG A 269 33.35 -10.43 -13.41
CA ARG A 269 32.93 -11.80 -13.09
C ARG A 269 33.14 -12.76 -14.25
N ARG A 270 32.72 -12.37 -15.47
CA ARG A 270 32.91 -13.17 -16.69
C ARG A 270 34.38 -13.39 -17.04
N ALA A 271 35.24 -12.41 -16.73
CA ALA A 271 36.69 -12.52 -16.87
C ALA A 271 37.37 -13.33 -15.74
N HIS A 272 36.60 -13.93 -14.81
CA HIS A 272 37.10 -14.66 -13.63
C HIS A 272 38.04 -13.85 -12.74
N ASN A 273 37.94 -12.52 -12.79
CA ASN A 273 38.84 -11.62 -12.06
C ASN A 273 38.39 -11.38 -10.60
N ILE A 274 37.20 -11.86 -10.22
CA ILE A 274 36.61 -11.69 -8.89
C ILE A 274 36.00 -12.99 -8.36
N SER A 275 36.18 -13.22 -7.05
CA SER A 275 35.57 -14.32 -6.30
C SER A 275 34.04 -14.18 -6.24
N ASP A 276 33.32 -15.31 -6.09
CA ASP A 276 31.87 -15.32 -5.90
C ASP A 276 31.44 -14.46 -4.71
N ILE A 277 32.18 -14.56 -3.60
CA ILE A 277 31.84 -13.85 -2.36
C ILE A 277 31.90 -12.33 -2.59
N THR A 278 33.00 -11.85 -3.20
CA THR A 278 33.19 -10.43 -3.52
C THR A 278 32.15 -9.93 -4.52
N PHE A 279 31.76 -10.77 -5.50
CA PHE A 279 30.72 -10.41 -6.45
C PHE A 279 29.38 -10.16 -5.75
N TYR A 280 28.94 -11.06 -4.88
CA TYR A 280 27.66 -10.90 -4.16
C TYR A 280 27.69 -9.74 -3.16
N GLU A 281 28.83 -9.48 -2.52
CA GLU A 281 29.00 -8.37 -1.59
C GLU A 281 28.86 -7.02 -2.31
N VAL A 282 29.60 -6.82 -3.39
CA VAL A 282 29.55 -5.58 -4.18
C VAL A 282 28.20 -5.41 -4.88
N LEU A 283 27.61 -6.50 -5.37
CA LEU A 283 26.27 -6.46 -5.98
C LEU A 283 25.22 -5.96 -4.97
N ARG A 284 25.28 -6.46 -3.72
CA ARG A 284 24.37 -6.03 -2.66
C ARG A 284 24.55 -4.54 -2.31
N GLU A 285 25.77 -4.01 -2.31
CA GLU A 285 25.99 -2.58 -2.10
C GLU A 285 25.39 -1.72 -3.21
N ILE A 286 25.53 -2.15 -4.47
CA ILE A 286 24.93 -1.48 -5.63
C ILE A 286 23.40 -1.53 -5.53
N ASP A 287 22.83 -2.67 -5.15
CA ASP A 287 21.38 -2.84 -4.99
C ASP A 287 20.82 -1.93 -3.90
N LEU A 288 21.53 -1.78 -2.77
CA LEU A 288 21.13 -0.86 -1.69
C LEU A 288 21.16 0.61 -2.13
N LYS A 289 22.18 1.00 -2.92
CA LYS A 289 22.24 2.34 -3.52
C LYS A 289 21.08 2.56 -4.50
N GLU A 290 20.75 1.58 -5.33
CA GLU A 290 19.61 1.64 -6.26
C GLU A 290 18.27 1.77 -5.52
N GLU A 291 18.06 1.02 -4.42
CA GLU A 291 16.86 1.16 -3.59
C GLU A 291 16.73 2.55 -2.95
N SER A 292 17.84 3.15 -2.51
CA SER A 292 17.84 4.51 -1.94
C SER A 292 17.42 5.60 -2.94
N LEU A 293 17.57 5.32 -4.24
CA LEU A 293 17.19 6.24 -5.30
C LEU A 293 15.74 6.06 -5.74
N ARG A 294 15.04 5.01 -5.34
CA ARG A 294 13.69 4.71 -5.84
C ARG A 294 12.65 5.65 -5.24
#